data_AF-A0AB39QH08-F1
#
_entry.id   AF-A0AB39QH08-F1
#
_cell.length_a   1.000
_cell.length_b   1.000
_cell.length_c   1.000
_cell.angle_alpha   90.00
_cell.angle_beta   90.00
_cell.angle_gamma   90.00
#
_symmetry.space_group_name_H-M   'P 1'
#
loop_
_entity.id
_entity.type
_entity.pdbx_description
1 polymer ?
#
loop_
_entity_poly.entity_id
_entity_poly.type
_entity_poly.pdbx_seq_one_letter_code
_entity_poly.pdbx_strand_id
1 'polypeptide(L)' 'MARSPEVAVNEVAEALLARVRAARAGLAAAREAGDAYAVAVAEDELDDAVRLARRHGLDVDATGAGEE' A
#
# COMPACT_ATOMS: atom_id res chain seq x y z
N MET A 1 0.66 9.45 -29.25
CA MET A 1 1.88 9.90 -28.56
C MET A 1 2.16 8.86 -27.47
N ALA A 2 3.22 8.05 -27.60
CA ALA A 2 3.55 7.05 -26.59
C ALA A 2 4.05 7.76 -25.31
N ARG A 3 3.66 7.27 -24.13
CA ARG A 3 4.08 7.83 -22.85
C ARG A 3 5.60 7.67 -22.68
N SER A 4 6.26 8.70 -22.16
CA SER A 4 7.68 8.61 -21.77
C SER A 4 7.86 7.57 -20.64
N PRO A 5 8.97 6.82 -20.63
CA PRO A 5 9.22 5.77 -19.64
C PRO A 5 9.20 6.29 -18.20
N GLU A 6 9.63 7.52 -17.96
CA GLU A 6 9.66 8.16 -16.64
C GLU A 6 8.25 8.44 -16.09
N VAL A 7 7.31 8.87 -16.94
CA VAL A 7 5.90 9.10 -16.56
C VAL A 7 5.22 7.78 -16.22
N ALA A 8 5.52 6.71 -16.98
CA ALA A 8 4.99 5.39 -16.70
C ALA A 8 5.49 4.83 -15.35
N VAL A 9 6.76 5.07 -15.01
CA VAL A 9 7.34 4.65 -13.72
C VAL A 9 6.69 5.41 -12.55
N ASN A 10 6.44 6.72 -12.69
CA ASN A 10 5.77 7.50 -11.65
C ASN A 10 4.33 7.04 -11.39
N GLU A 11 3.56 6.74 -12.44
CA GLU A 11 2.18 6.24 -12.28
C GLU A 11 2.12 4.86 -11.63
N VAL A 12 3.08 3.99 -11.94
CA VAL A 12 3.22 2.70 -11.24
C VAL A 12 3.53 2.92 -9.77
N ALA A 13 4.44 3.84 -9.45
CA ALA A 13 4.76 4.18 -8.07
C ALA A 13 3.54 4.71 -7.29
N GLU A 14 2.81 5.66 -7.88
CA GLU A 14 1.59 6.22 -7.29
C GLU A 14 0.50 5.15 -7.10
N ALA A 15 0.30 4.27 -8.07
CA ALA A 15 -0.67 3.18 -7.98
C ALA A 15 -0.32 2.18 -6.86
N LEU A 16 0.97 1.86 -6.70
CA LEU A 16 1.45 0.98 -5.63
C LEU A 16 1.26 1.62 -4.25
N LEU A 17 1.59 2.90 -4.10
CA LEU A 17 1.35 3.65 -2.86
C LEU A 17 -0.14 3.75 -2.54
N ALA A 18 -0.99 4.00 -3.54
CA ALA A 18 -2.43 4.04 -3.37
C ALA A 18 -2.98 2.67 -2.89
N ARG A 19 -2.46 1.57 -3.43
CA ARG A 19 -2.82 0.21 -3.00
C ARG A 19 -2.47 -0.04 -1.54
N VAL A 20 -1.27 0.37 -1.09
CA VAL A 20 -0.88 0.24 0.32
C VAL A 20 -1.79 1.06 1.23
N ARG A 21 -2.13 2.29 0.85
CA ARG A 21 -3.07 3.13 1.62
C ARG A 21 -4.46 2.50 1.72
N ALA A 22 -4.97 1.93 0.62
CA ALA A 22 -6.26 1.25 0.59
C ALA A 22 -6.27 0.02 1.50
N ALA A 23 -5.23 -0.82 1.46
CA ALA A 23 -5.10 -1.98 2.33
C ALA A 23 -5.03 -1.60 3.82
N ARG A 24 -4.28 -0.54 4.17
CA ARG A 24 -4.26 0.00 5.54
C ARG A 24 -5.64 0.48 6.02
N ALA A 25 -6.38 1.18 5.15
CA ALA A 25 -7.74 1.63 5.46
C ALA A 25 -8.70 0.44 5.63
N GLY A 26 -8.61 -0.57 4.77
CA GLY A 26 -9.40 -1.81 4.89
C GLY A 26 -9.14 -2.55 6.19
N LEU A 27 -7.86 -2.68 6.58
CA LEU A 27 -7.48 -3.29 7.85
C LEU A 27 -8.02 -2.52 9.06
N ALA A 28 -7.94 -1.18 9.03
CA ALA A 28 -8.50 -0.35 10.10
C ALA A 28 -10.02 -0.55 10.23
N ALA A 29 -10.74 -0.56 9.10
CA ALA A 29 -12.18 -0.78 9.08
C ALA A 29 -12.58 -2.19 9.58
N ALA A 30 -11.84 -3.23 9.19
CA ALA A 30 -12.08 -4.59 9.66
C ALA A 30 -11.88 -4.72 11.18
N ARG A 31 -10.86 -4.05 11.73
CA ARG A 31 -10.61 -3.98 13.18
C ARG A 31 -11.72 -3.24 13.92
N GLU A 32 -12.18 -2.10 13.38
CA GLU A 32 -13.29 -1.34 13.96
C GLU A 32 -14.60 -2.15 13.97
N ALA A 33 -14.85 -2.93 12.91
CA ALA A 33 -16.01 -3.81 12.82
C ALA A 33 -15.92 -5.07 13.71
N GLY A 34 -14.74 -5.37 14.27
CA GLY A 34 -14.51 -6.59 15.06
C GLY A 34 -14.58 -7.89 14.24
N ASP A 35 -14.41 -7.81 12.92
CA ASP A 35 -14.47 -8.96 12.02
C ASP A 35 -13.08 -9.62 11.92
N ALA A 36 -12.84 -10.64 12.73
CA ALA A 36 -11.56 -11.34 12.78
C ALA A 36 -11.14 -11.98 11.45
N TYR A 37 -12.10 -12.44 10.64
CA TYR A 37 -11.79 -13.01 9.33
C TYR A 37 -11.38 -11.91 8.35
N ALA A 38 -12.14 -10.81 8.30
CA ALA A 38 -11.79 -9.67 7.46
C ALA A 38 -10.46 -9.03 7.86
N VAL A 39 -10.11 -9.03 9.15
CA VAL A 39 -8.80 -8.59 9.63
C VAL A 39 -7.69 -9.46 9.04
N ALA A 40 -7.80 -10.79 9.14
CA ALA A 40 -6.77 -11.69 8.60
C ALA A 40 -6.58 -11.50 7.08
N VAL A 41 -7.69 -11.38 6.33
CA VAL A 41 -7.63 -11.11 4.89
C VAL A 41 -6.95 -9.76 4.60
N ALA A 42 -7.30 -8.70 5.32
CA ALA A 42 -6.73 -7.38 5.11
C ALA A 42 -5.26 -7.28 5.51
N GLU A 43 -4.80 -8.07 6.50
CA GLU A 43 -3.38 -8.17 6.87
C GLU A 43 -2.56 -8.83 5.76
N ASP A 44 -3.03 -9.93 5.18
CA ASP A 44 -2.38 -10.60 4.03
C ASP A 44 -2.31 -9.66 2.81
N GLU A 45 -3.41 -8.94 2.52
CA GLU A 45 -3.45 -7.97 1.42
C GLU A 45 -2.48 -6.80 1.62
N LEU A 46 -2.35 -6.32 2.87
CA LEU A 46 -1.41 -5.26 3.22
C LEU A 46 0.04 -5.74 3.05
N ASP A 47 0.38 -6.94 3.52
CA ASP A 47 1.71 -7.51 3.34
C ASP A 47 2.06 -7.63 1.85
N ASP A 48 1.14 -8.14 1.03
CA ASP A 48 1.35 -8.26 -0.41
C ASP A 48 1.55 -6.90 -1.10
N ALA A 49 0.77 -5.89 -0.72
CA ALA A 49 0.91 -4.54 -1.25
C ALA A 49 2.26 -3.91 -0.87
N VAL A 50 2.67 -4.04 0.40
CA VAL A 50 3.96 -3.55 0.90
C VAL A 50 5.12 -4.27 0.21
N ARG A 51 5.06 -5.60 0.13
CA ARG A 51 6.07 -6.44 -0.51
C ARG A 51 6.20 -6.10 -1.99
N LEU A 52 5.09 -5.82 -2.69
CA LEU A 52 5.13 -5.37 -4.08
C LEU A 52 5.75 -3.98 -4.20
N ALA A 53 5.32 -3.00 -3.40
CA ALA A 53 5.88 -1.65 -3.42
C ALA A 53 7.41 -1.64 -3.19
N ARG A 54 7.90 -2.42 -2.21
CA ARG A 54 9.33 -2.57 -1.93
C ARG A 54 10.11 -3.18 -3.09
N ARG A 55 9.54 -4.14 -3.83
CA ARG A 55 10.19 -4.68 -5.06
C ARG A 55 10.38 -3.62 -6.15
N HIS A 56 9.59 -2.55 -6.11
CA HIS A 56 9.73 -1.40 -7.00
C HIS A 56 10.59 -0.27 -6.40
N GLY A 57 11.25 -0.51 -5.26
CA GLY A 57 12.12 0.47 -4.61
C GLY A 57 11.39 1.54 -3.81
N LEU A 58 10.09 1.36 -3.54
CA LEU A 58 9.30 2.30 -2.74
C LEU A 58 9.45 2.00 -1.25
N ASP A 59 9.81 3.00 -0.48
CA ASP A 59 9.72 2.95 0.97
C ASP A 59 8.31 3.36 1.41
N VAL A 60 7.60 2.40 2.00
CA VAL A 60 6.20 2.54 2.41
C VAL A 60 6.04 2.69 3.92
N ASP A 61 7.12 2.53 4.69
CA ASP A 61 7.11 2.64 6.15
C ASP A 61 7.55 4.02 6.64
N ALA A 62 8.29 4.76 5.80
CA ALA A 62 8.61 6.17 6.04
C ALA A 62 7.37 7.06 6.26
N THR A 63 6.16 6.60 5.90
CA THR A 63 4.92 7.36 6.11
C THR A 63 4.32 7.21 7.51
N GLY A 64 5.00 6.58 8.46
CA GLY A 64 4.43 6.29 9.80
C GLY A 64 5.35 6.53 11.01
N ALA A 65 6.60 6.96 10.82
CA ALA A 65 7.53 7.20 11.92
C ALA A 65 8.22 8.56 11.76
N GLY A 66 7.75 9.54 12.56
CA GLY A 66 8.56 10.59 13.17
C GLY A 66 9.36 11.54 12.27
N GLU A 67 8.81 12.73 12.04
CA GLU A 67 9.54 13.91 12.54
C GLU A 67 9.27 13.99 14.05
N GLU A 68 10.31 14.39 14.79
CA GLU A 68 10.52 14.22 16.24
C GLU A 68 9.64 15.09 17.14
#